data_AF-T1IU79-F1
#
_entry.id   AF-T1IU79-F1
#
_cell.length_a   1.000
_cell.length_b   1.000
_cell.length_c   1.000
_cell.angle_alpha   90.00
_cell.angle_beta   90.00
_cell.angle_gamma   90.00
#
_symmetry.space_group_name_H-M   'P 1'
#
loop_
_entity.id
_entity.type
_entity.pdbx_description
1 polymer ?
#
loop_
_entity_poly.entity_id
_entity_poly.type
_entity_poly.pdbx_seq_one_letter_code
_entity_poly.pdbx_strand_id
1 'polypeptide(L)'
;MCFVLHACSITEMWDQVRVDHGREFFLTLYMQEINSDKRVDTSRASYRQTQSKKNLRAERFWPEVNSRVNYPIKTALLQLVNSDELIMEDEITKFCVSSFAIQLCRIGTQRCVESWNAHTIPGVGSPIALAQNAPVVSSNITENDFPDAETAANMYAFDNNRQI
;
A
#
# COMPACT_ATOMS: atom_id res chain seq x y z
N MET A 1 -4.14 10.93 0.54
CA MET A 1 -3.15 11.59 1.42
C MET A 1 -3.45 11.18 2.86
N CYS A 2 -2.68 10.23 3.43
CA CYS A 2 -2.58 9.91 4.89
C CYS A 2 -1.95 8.53 5.19
N PHE A 3 -1.93 7.59 4.24
CA PHE A 3 -1.40 6.24 4.52
C PHE A 3 0.13 6.18 4.68
N VAL A 4 0.86 7.09 4.02
CA VAL A 4 2.33 7.11 4.08
C VAL A 4 2.81 7.72 5.41
N LEU A 5 2.24 8.85 5.84
CA LEU A 5 2.67 9.57 7.05
C LEU A 5 2.49 8.75 8.34
N HIS A 6 1.33 8.10 8.53
CA HIS A 6 1.08 7.32 9.74
C HIS A 6 1.94 6.05 9.82
N ALA A 7 2.28 5.46 8.67
CA ALA A 7 3.21 4.33 8.60
C ALA A 7 4.67 4.78 8.83
N CYS A 8 5.08 5.92 8.27
CA CYS A 8 6.44 6.45 8.35
C CYS A 8 6.84 6.93 9.76
N SER A 9 5.89 7.44 10.56
CA SER A 9 6.19 7.95 11.92
C SER A 9 6.47 6.83 12.94
N ILE A 10 6.04 5.59 12.69
CA ILE A 10 6.01 4.51 13.69
C ILE A 10 6.83 3.29 13.25
N THR A 11 7.28 3.23 11.98
CA THR A 11 7.96 2.05 11.43
C THR A 11 9.20 2.41 10.61
N GLU A 12 10.16 1.47 10.55
CA GLU A 12 11.34 1.51 9.66
C GLU A 12 11.00 1.59 8.15
N MET A 13 9.72 1.66 7.78
CA MET A 13 9.29 1.86 6.38
C MET A 13 9.90 3.12 5.77
N TRP A 14 10.26 4.11 6.58
CA TRP A 14 10.94 5.31 6.11
C TRP A 14 12.35 5.07 5.56
N ASP A 15 13.09 4.08 6.09
CA ASP A 15 14.48 3.89 5.69
C ASP A 15 14.62 3.33 4.27
N GLN A 16 13.64 2.59 3.76
CA GLN A 16 13.65 2.16 2.37
C GLN A 16 12.24 1.82 1.87
N VAL A 17 11.74 2.64 0.95
CA VAL A 17 10.50 2.34 0.22
C VAL A 17 10.77 1.28 -0.84
N ARG A 18 9.97 0.22 -0.86
CA ARG A 18 10.06 -0.84 -1.89
C ARG A 18 8.78 -0.93 -2.69
N VAL A 19 8.91 -0.88 -4.00
CA VAL A 19 7.77 -0.90 -4.93
C VAL A 19 8.08 -1.76 -6.15
N ASP A 20 7.03 -2.19 -6.83
CA ASP A 20 7.17 -2.83 -8.13
C ASP A 20 7.65 -1.83 -9.21
N HIS A 21 8.26 -2.34 -10.28
CA HIS A 21 8.52 -1.51 -11.46
C HIS A 21 7.20 -1.08 -12.10
N GLY A 22 6.83 0.17 -11.86
CA GLY A 22 5.58 0.75 -12.31
C GLY A 22 5.62 2.28 -12.25
N ARG A 23 4.65 2.91 -12.91
CA ARG A 23 4.49 4.38 -12.91
C ARG A 23 3.48 4.83 -11.86
N GLU A 24 2.98 3.95 -11.02
CA GLU A 24 1.97 4.26 -10.01
C GLU A 24 2.60 4.93 -8.78
N PHE A 25 3.90 4.72 -8.55
CA PHE A 25 4.60 5.15 -7.33
C PHE A 25 5.62 6.27 -7.55
N PHE A 26 5.73 6.85 -8.75
CA PHE A 26 6.77 7.84 -9.08
C PHE A 26 6.79 9.04 -8.12
N LEU A 27 5.63 9.58 -7.72
CA LEU A 27 5.56 10.67 -6.74
C LEU A 27 6.02 10.21 -5.35
N THR A 28 5.71 8.98 -4.95
CA THR A 28 6.20 8.42 -3.68
C THR A 28 7.72 8.27 -3.70
N LEU A 29 8.28 7.77 -4.79
CA LEU A 29 9.74 7.61 -4.95
C LEU A 29 10.45 8.97 -4.97
N TYR A 30 9.88 9.96 -5.65
CA TYR A 30 10.38 11.32 -5.67
C TYR A 30 10.41 11.96 -4.28
N MET A 31 9.31 11.87 -3.52
CA MET A 31 9.26 12.41 -2.15
C MET A 31 10.22 11.69 -1.20
N GLN A 32 10.43 10.39 -1.41
CA GLN A 32 11.41 9.58 -0.66
C GLN A 32 12.85 10.02 -0.96
N GLU A 33 13.13 10.45 -2.19
CA GLU A 33 14.44 10.91 -2.63
C GLU A 33 14.77 12.32 -2.10
N ILE A 34 13.83 13.27 -2.20
CA ILE A 34 13.99 14.63 -1.65
C ILE A 34 14.30 14.61 -0.16
N ASN A 35 13.68 13.69 0.57
CA ASN A 35 13.81 13.59 2.01
C ASN A 35 14.79 12.49 2.44
N SER A 36 15.62 11.98 1.53
CA SER A 36 16.50 10.83 1.77
C SER A 36 17.53 11.06 2.89
N ASP A 37 17.92 12.32 3.11
CA ASP A 37 18.83 12.74 4.19
C ASP A 37 18.20 12.71 5.59
N LYS A 38 16.86 12.69 5.66
CA LYS A 38 16.10 12.62 6.92
C LYS A 38 15.83 11.19 7.37
N ARG A 39 16.38 10.19 6.67
CA ARG A 39 16.30 8.78 7.04
C ARG A 39 17.23 8.45 8.19
N VAL A 40 16.90 7.38 8.90
CA VAL A 40 17.68 6.92 10.05
C VAL A 40 18.92 6.17 9.55
N ASP A 41 18.74 5.33 8.53
CA ASP A 41 19.83 4.64 7.84
C ASP A 41 20.05 5.21 6.42
N THR A 42 21.02 6.10 6.29
CA THR A 42 21.43 6.68 5.01
C THR A 42 22.40 5.79 4.22
N SER A 43 22.91 4.70 4.80
CA SER A 43 23.83 3.79 4.11
C SER A 43 23.15 2.97 3.00
N ARG A 44 21.82 2.86 3.07
CA ARG A 44 20.99 2.13 2.10
C ARG A 44 20.35 3.09 1.11
N ALA A 45 20.04 2.61 -0.08
CA ALA A 45 19.27 3.38 -1.05
C ALA A 45 17.88 3.76 -0.51
N SER A 46 17.44 5.00 -0.79
CA SER A 46 16.18 5.60 -0.34
C SER A 46 14.96 4.80 -0.79
N TYR A 47 15.02 4.21 -1.99
CA TYR A 47 14.04 3.26 -2.47
C TYR A 47 14.67 2.11 -3.24
N ARG A 48 13.90 1.04 -3.42
CA ARG A 48 14.25 -0.08 -4.30
C ARG A 48 13.06 -0.47 -5.14
N GLN A 49 13.24 -0.46 -6.46
CA GLN A 49 12.28 -1.06 -7.36
C GLN A 49 12.67 -2.52 -7.61
N THR A 50 11.71 -3.43 -7.46
CA THR A 50 11.89 -4.85 -7.75
C THR A 50 10.84 -5.31 -8.74
N GLN A 51 11.15 -6.35 -9.51
CA GLN A 51 10.12 -7.02 -10.31
C GLN A 51 9.27 -7.89 -9.37
N SER A 52 7.95 -7.95 -9.58
CA SER A 52 7.02 -8.67 -8.69
C SER A 52 7.41 -10.14 -8.43
N LYS A 53 8.11 -10.78 -9.39
CA LYS A 53 8.61 -12.16 -9.26
C LYS A 53 9.72 -12.31 -8.21
N LYS A 54 10.43 -11.24 -7.87
CA LYS A 54 11.53 -11.19 -6.89
C LYS A 54 11.10 -10.64 -5.53
N ASN A 55 9.81 -10.36 -5.35
CA ASN A 55 9.30 -9.78 -4.10
C ASN A 55 9.38 -10.78 -2.93
N LEU A 56 9.75 -10.26 -1.76
CA LEU A 56 9.73 -10.97 -0.49
C LEU A 56 8.31 -11.39 -0.11
N ARG A 57 8.16 -12.36 0.80
CA ARG A 57 6.86 -12.85 1.25
C ARG A 57 5.99 -11.74 1.87
N ALA A 58 6.60 -10.79 2.58
CA ALA A 58 5.92 -9.60 3.10
C ALA A 58 5.45 -8.65 1.99
N GLU A 59 6.24 -8.52 0.91
CA GLU A 59 5.91 -7.73 -0.29
C GLU A 59 4.84 -8.42 -1.16
N ARG A 60 4.45 -9.67 -0.84
CA ARG A 60 3.38 -10.45 -1.50
C ARG A 60 2.06 -10.46 -0.73
N PHE A 61 1.82 -9.49 0.14
CA PHE A 61 0.53 -9.36 0.82
C PHE A 61 -0.65 -9.22 -0.17
N TRP A 62 -0.45 -8.54 -1.30
CA TRP A 62 -1.49 -8.33 -2.31
C TRP A 62 -2.04 -9.62 -2.95
N PRO A 63 -1.21 -10.59 -3.35
CA PRO A 63 -1.67 -11.95 -3.68
C PRO A 63 -2.58 -12.57 -2.61
N GLU A 64 -2.28 -12.38 -1.32
CA GLU A 64 -3.11 -12.90 -0.23
C GLU A 64 -4.48 -12.22 -0.21
N VAL A 65 -4.51 -10.89 -0.26
CA VAL A 65 -5.75 -10.10 -0.34
C VAL A 65 -6.58 -10.50 -1.55
N ASN A 66 -5.94 -10.68 -2.71
CA ASN A 66 -6.61 -11.12 -3.92
C ASN A 66 -7.27 -12.48 -3.73
N SER A 67 -6.53 -13.45 -3.18
CA SER A 67 -7.02 -14.81 -2.98
C SER A 67 -8.16 -14.90 -1.95
N ARG A 68 -8.09 -14.12 -0.87
CA ARG A 68 -9.04 -14.22 0.26
C ARG A 68 -10.23 -13.26 0.15
N VAL A 69 -10.09 -12.16 -0.60
CA VAL A 69 -11.08 -11.08 -0.63
C VAL A 69 -11.59 -10.88 -2.05
N ASN A 70 -10.72 -10.50 -2.98
CA ASN A 70 -11.16 -10.04 -4.29
C ASN A 70 -11.74 -11.17 -5.16
N TYR A 71 -11.06 -12.32 -5.22
CA TYR A 71 -11.55 -13.44 -6.04
C TYR A 71 -12.84 -14.06 -5.52
N PRO A 72 -13.05 -14.28 -4.21
CA PRO A 72 -14.33 -14.75 -3.69
C PRO A 72 -15.49 -13.80 -4.01
N ILE A 73 -15.31 -12.49 -3.79
CA ILE A 73 -16.35 -11.49 -4.09
C ILE A 73 -16.64 -11.46 -5.59
N LYS A 74 -15.59 -11.40 -6.43
CA LYS A 74 -15.74 -11.45 -7.89
C LYS A 74 -16.49 -12.71 -8.35
N THR A 75 -16.15 -13.86 -7.76
CA THR A 75 -16.80 -15.14 -8.11
C THR A 75 -18.28 -15.11 -7.77
N ALA A 76 -18.64 -14.65 -6.57
CA ALA A 76 -20.04 -14.54 -6.15
C ALA A 76 -20.82 -13.57 -7.04
N LEU A 77 -20.26 -12.39 -7.36
CA LEU A 77 -20.92 -11.43 -8.25
C LEU A 77 -21.11 -11.98 -9.66
N LEU A 78 -20.09 -12.66 -10.21
CA LEU A 78 -20.21 -13.31 -11.52
C LEU A 78 -21.27 -14.41 -11.52
N GLN A 79 -21.42 -15.16 -10.42
CA GLN A 79 -22.48 -16.16 -10.29
C GLN A 79 -23.87 -15.52 -10.34
N LEU A 80 -24.08 -14.41 -9.61
CA LEU A 80 -25.36 -13.68 -9.60
C LEU A 80 -25.70 -13.07 -10.97
N VAL A 81 -24.70 -12.59 -11.69
CA VAL A 81 -24.89 -12.12 -13.07
C VAL A 81 -25.24 -13.28 -13.99
N ASN A 82 -24.54 -14.41 -13.87
CA ASN A 82 -24.77 -15.58 -14.73
C ASN A 82 -26.09 -16.31 -14.43
N SER A 83 -26.67 -16.14 -13.24
CA SER A 83 -27.99 -16.66 -12.88
C SER A 83 -29.14 -15.68 -13.17
N ASP A 84 -28.86 -14.56 -13.83
CA ASP A 84 -29.80 -13.48 -14.11
C ASP A 84 -30.45 -12.86 -12.84
N GLU A 85 -29.85 -13.08 -11.67
CA GLU A 85 -30.28 -12.46 -10.39
C GLU A 85 -29.83 -11.00 -10.28
N LEU A 86 -28.80 -10.63 -11.05
CA LEU A 86 -28.19 -9.30 -11.01
C LEU A 86 -28.04 -8.73 -12.43
N ILE A 87 -28.88 -7.75 -12.75
CA ILE A 87 -28.94 -7.12 -14.07
C ILE A 87 -27.96 -5.94 -14.13
N MET A 88 -26.80 -6.14 -14.76
CA MET A 88 -25.75 -5.13 -14.91
C MET A 88 -25.92 -4.23 -16.14
N GLU A 89 -27.12 -4.12 -16.72
CA GLU A 89 -27.37 -3.18 -17.83
C GLU A 89 -27.73 -1.78 -17.31
N ASP A 90 -28.38 -1.70 -16.15
CA ASP A 90 -28.80 -0.45 -15.50
C ASP A 90 -27.67 0.21 -14.71
N GLU A 91 -27.47 1.52 -14.93
CA GLU A 91 -26.41 2.30 -14.29
C GLU A 91 -26.58 2.43 -12.77
N ILE A 92 -27.83 2.49 -12.29
CA ILE A 92 -28.10 2.56 -10.84
C ILE A 92 -27.70 1.24 -10.18
N THR A 93 -28.08 0.12 -10.79
CA THR A 93 -27.70 -1.22 -10.33
C THR A 93 -26.19 -1.40 -10.33
N LYS A 94 -25.49 -1.01 -11.40
CA LYS A 94 -24.02 -1.00 -11.44
C LYS A 94 -23.40 -0.21 -10.29
N PHE A 95 -23.92 0.99 -10.03
CA PHE A 95 -23.43 1.86 -8.96
C PHE A 95 -23.65 1.24 -7.58
N CYS A 96 -24.85 0.73 -7.32
CA CYS A 96 -25.20 0.09 -6.05
C CYS A 96 -24.34 -1.16 -5.80
N VAL A 97 -24.20 -2.03 -6.80
CA VAL A 97 -23.41 -3.26 -6.72
C VAL A 97 -21.94 -2.94 -6.54
N SER A 98 -21.41 -1.94 -7.27
CA SER A 98 -20.02 -1.50 -7.09
C SER A 98 -19.78 -0.94 -5.70
N SER A 99 -20.69 -0.11 -5.19
CA SER A 99 -20.60 0.46 -3.84
C SER A 99 -20.64 -0.61 -2.77
N PHE A 100 -21.53 -1.59 -2.91
CA PHE A 100 -21.63 -2.72 -2.00
C PHE A 100 -20.37 -3.61 -2.05
N ALA A 101 -19.89 -3.95 -3.24
CA ALA A 101 -18.67 -4.72 -3.42
C ALA A 101 -17.45 -4.02 -2.81
N ILE A 102 -17.33 -2.69 -2.96
CA ILE A 102 -16.27 -1.90 -2.33
C ILE A 102 -16.35 -2.03 -0.79
N GLN A 103 -17.53 -1.95 -0.20
CA GLN A 103 -17.69 -2.12 1.25
C GLN A 103 -17.29 -3.53 1.72
N LEU A 104 -17.69 -4.57 0.99
CA LEU A 104 -17.26 -5.93 1.27
C LEU A 104 -15.75 -6.10 1.14
N CYS A 105 -15.13 -5.55 0.10
CA CYS A 105 -13.68 -5.58 -0.08
C CYS A 105 -12.97 -4.86 1.07
N ARG A 106 -13.50 -3.73 1.57
CA ARG A 106 -12.93 -3.02 2.73
C ARG A 106 -12.95 -3.89 3.99
N ILE A 107 -14.09 -4.51 4.30
CA ILE A 107 -14.24 -5.41 5.46
C ILE A 107 -13.31 -6.63 5.31
N GLY A 108 -13.29 -7.26 4.13
CA GLY A 108 -12.45 -8.42 3.86
C GLY A 108 -10.97 -8.09 3.96
N THR A 109 -10.55 -6.94 3.43
CA THR A 109 -9.16 -6.48 3.53
C THR A 109 -8.76 -6.22 4.98
N GLN A 110 -9.62 -5.58 5.77
CA GLN A 110 -9.35 -5.36 7.19
C GLN A 110 -9.12 -6.69 7.93
N ARG A 111 -10.05 -7.65 7.76
CA ARG A 111 -9.91 -8.98 8.38
C ARG A 111 -8.66 -9.73 7.91
N CYS A 112 -8.31 -9.57 6.63
CA CYS A 112 -7.08 -10.15 6.07
C CYS A 112 -5.83 -9.56 6.72
N VAL A 113 -5.77 -8.23 6.90
CA VAL A 113 -4.67 -7.55 7.60
C VAL A 113 -4.57 -8.00 9.06
N GLU A 114 -5.69 -8.07 9.78
CA GLU A 114 -5.73 -8.51 11.18
C GLU A 114 -5.22 -9.96 11.31
N SER A 115 -5.75 -10.87 10.49
CA SER A 115 -5.31 -12.28 10.45
C SER A 115 -3.83 -12.40 10.07
N TRP A 116 -3.37 -11.58 9.12
CA TRP A 116 -1.97 -11.54 8.73
C TRP A 116 -1.09 -11.00 9.86
N ASN A 117 -1.48 -9.96 10.59
CA ASN A 117 -0.64 -9.47 11.67
C ASN A 117 -0.60 -10.41 12.90
N ALA A 118 -1.61 -11.26 13.05
CA ALA A 118 -1.69 -12.26 14.12
C ALA A 118 -0.99 -13.59 13.80
N HIS A 119 -0.60 -13.86 12.53
CA HIS A 119 -0.03 -15.17 12.18
C HIS A 119 1.33 -15.41 12.85
N THR A 120 1.62 -16.66 13.21
CA THR A 120 2.93 -17.02 13.76
C THR A 120 3.93 -17.27 12.64
N ILE A 121 5.06 -16.58 12.68
CA ILE A 121 6.24 -16.85 11.85
C ILE A 121 7.12 -17.87 12.60
N PRO A 122 7.34 -19.06 12.04
CA PRO A 122 8.15 -20.10 12.70
C PRO A 122 9.53 -19.59 13.11
N GLY A 123 9.88 -19.76 14.39
CA GLY A 123 11.16 -19.35 14.95
C GLY A 123 11.32 -17.84 15.21
N VAL A 124 10.31 -17.01 14.91
CA VAL A 124 10.38 -15.54 15.10
C VAL A 124 9.28 -15.02 16.04
N GLY A 125 8.04 -15.50 15.90
CA GLY A 125 6.89 -14.97 16.64
C GLY A 125 5.82 -14.38 15.71
N SER A 126 4.86 -13.60 16.23
CA SER A 126 3.85 -12.94 15.40
C SER A 126 4.26 -11.51 15.02
N PRO A 127 3.92 -11.01 13.82
CA PRO A 127 4.22 -9.63 13.41
C PRO A 127 3.78 -8.59 14.43
N ILE A 128 2.59 -8.75 15.03
CA ILE A 128 2.09 -7.81 16.04
C ILE A 128 2.94 -7.80 17.32
N ALA A 129 3.40 -8.97 17.77
CA ALA A 129 4.27 -9.06 18.94
C ALA A 129 5.66 -8.46 18.65
N LEU A 130 6.18 -8.66 17.43
CA LEU A 130 7.45 -8.05 17.01
C LEU A 130 7.35 -6.52 16.95
N ALA A 131 6.26 -5.99 16.39
CA ALA A 131 6.03 -4.55 16.30
C ALA A 131 5.91 -3.89 17.68
N GLN A 132 5.26 -4.55 18.65
CA GLN A 132 5.13 -4.05 20.02
C GLN A 132 6.47 -4.00 20.77
N ASN A 133 7.40 -4.90 20.44
CA ASN A 133 8.73 -4.96 21.05
C ASN A 133 9.80 -4.24 20.23
N ALA A 134 9.43 -3.62 19.10
CA ALA A 134 10.37 -2.91 18.25
C ALA A 134 10.85 -1.62 18.95
N PRO A 135 12.14 -1.28 18.84
CA PRO A 135 12.62 0.01 19.30
C PRO A 135 11.88 1.13 18.59
N VAL A 136 11.42 2.14 19.33
CA VAL A 136 10.89 3.35 18.71
C VAL A 136 12.05 4.10 18.07
N VAL A 137 12.08 4.10 16.75
CA VAL A 137 13.06 4.87 15.98
C VAL A 137 12.40 6.20 15.61
N SER A 138 12.87 7.29 16.21
CA SER A 138 12.40 8.64 15.87
C SER A 138 13.08 9.10 14.59
N SER A 139 12.34 9.14 13.49
CA SER A 139 12.76 9.82 12.26
C SER A 139 12.57 11.33 12.41
N ASN A 140 13.46 12.15 11.83
CA ASN A 140 13.36 13.62 11.83
C ASN A 140 12.33 14.18 10.83
N ILE A 141 11.38 13.35 10.40
CA ILE A 141 10.34 13.73 9.45
C ILE A 141 9.18 14.37 10.20
N THR A 142 8.63 15.40 9.61
CA THR A 142 7.38 16.05 10.01
C THR A 142 6.36 15.99 8.88
N GLU A 143 5.09 16.27 9.18
CA GLU A 143 4.04 16.35 8.15
C GLU A 143 4.35 17.38 7.05
N ASN A 144 5.13 18.40 7.37
CA ASN A 144 5.56 19.44 6.41
C ASN A 144 6.48 18.89 5.31
N ASP A 145 7.10 17.73 5.52
CA ASP A 145 8.00 17.11 4.56
C ASP A 145 7.27 16.35 3.44
N PHE A 146 5.96 16.16 3.61
CA PHE A 146 5.09 15.49 2.65
C PHE A 146 3.90 16.37 2.28
N PRO A 147 4.05 17.23 1.26
CA PRO A 147 2.98 18.08 0.80
C PRO A 147 1.89 17.26 0.11
N ASP A 148 0.79 17.92 -0.25
CA ASP A 148 -0.30 17.28 -0.97
C ASP A 148 0.09 16.80 -2.36
N ALA A 149 -0.77 15.96 -2.93
CA ALA A 149 -0.49 15.30 -4.20
C ALA A 149 -0.31 16.29 -5.35
N GLU A 150 -1.03 17.43 -5.33
CA GLU A 150 -0.93 18.46 -6.35
C GLU A 150 0.40 19.21 -6.22
N THR A 151 0.76 19.61 -5.01
CA THR A 151 2.05 20.26 -4.71
C THR A 151 3.23 19.36 -5.07
N ALA A 152 3.21 18.09 -4.65
CA ALA A 152 4.25 17.12 -4.98
C ALA A 152 4.40 16.89 -6.50
N ALA A 153 3.28 16.85 -7.23
CA ALA A 153 3.29 16.72 -8.69
C ALA A 153 3.89 17.95 -9.38
N ASN A 154 3.57 19.15 -8.89
CA ASN A 154 4.15 20.40 -9.39
C ASN A 154 5.65 20.46 -9.16
N MET A 155 6.12 20.07 -7.96
CA MET A 155 7.55 19.96 -7.64
C MET A 155 8.26 19.00 -8.60
N TYR A 156 7.72 17.79 -8.78
CA TYR A 156 8.28 16.80 -9.69
C TYR A 156 8.36 17.28 -11.15
N ALA A 157 7.31 17.95 -11.64
CA ALA A 157 7.29 18.50 -12.99
C ALA A 157 8.34 19.61 -13.17
N PHE A 158 8.47 20.48 -12.17
CA PHE A 158 9.43 21.58 -12.19
C PHE A 158 10.90 21.09 -12.20
N ASP A 159 11.22 20.11 -11.35
CA ASP A 159 12.59 19.59 -11.25
C ASP A 159 12.99 18.76 -12.49
N ASN A 160 12.06 17.99 -13.07
CA ASN A 160 12.32 17.30 -14.33
C ASN A 160 12.55 18.25 -15.51
N ASN A 161 11.91 19.42 -15.52
CA ASN A 161 12.12 20.42 -16.56
C ASN A 161 13.46 21.16 -16.42
N ARG A 162 14.14 21.06 -15.26
CA ARG A 162 15.49 21.61 -15.02
C ARG A 162 16.62 20.65 -15.38
N GLN A 163 16.33 19.38 -15.62
CA GLN A 163 17.32 18.37 -16.00
C GLN A 163 17.51 18.23 -17.52
N ILE A 164 16.87 19.08 -18.32
CA ILE A 164 16.98 19.15 -19.80
C ILE A 164 17.79 20.37 -20.22
#